data_AF-E6XM34-F1
#
_entry.id   AF-E6XM34-F1
#
_cell.length_a   1.000
_cell.length_b   1.000
_cell.length_c   1.000
_cell.angle_alpha   90.00
_cell.angle_beta   90.00
_cell.angle_gamma   90.00
#
_symmetry.space_group_name_H-M   'P 1'
#
loop_
_entity.id
_entity.type
_entity.pdbx_description
1 polymer ?
#
loop_
_entity_poly.entity_id
_entity_poly.type
_entity_poly.pdbx_seq_one_letter_code
_entity_poly.pdbx_strand_id
1 'polypeptide(L)'
;MRHALYLLQQENRLSCQLARELVSLIETVPYQQTTLELKLLELLACTQQKNHSLIQLMQTRGSTEVESQRQRQFQFSQRLSQLISDWQQHREMNKLDQQFMPLLRYYLCESQSLEHAFYDKIIQQISQATNASPDHSQRAQNQT
;
A
#
# COMPACT_ATOMS: atom_id res chain seq x y z
N MET A 1 15.56 6.16 5.11
CA MET A 1 14.68 5.03 5.53
C MET A 1 13.38 5.50 6.21
N ARG A 2 13.43 6.32 7.28
CA ARG A 2 12.20 6.85 7.94
C ARG A 2 11.26 7.58 6.99
N HIS A 3 11.79 8.35 6.03
CA HIS A 3 10.99 9.04 5.03
C HIS A 3 10.24 8.10 4.07
N ALA A 4 10.88 7.05 3.55
CA ALA A 4 10.23 6.06 2.67
C ALA A 4 9.11 5.29 3.40
N LEU A 5 9.33 4.94 4.68
CA LEU A 5 8.31 4.31 5.50
C LEU A 5 7.12 5.25 5.76
N TYR A 6 7.38 6.53 6.02
CA TYR A 6 6.35 7.54 6.18
C TYR A 6 5.51 7.72 4.91
N LEU A 7 6.15 7.78 3.73
CA LEU A 7 5.45 7.84 2.45
C LEU A 7 4.58 6.60 2.23
N LEU A 8 5.08 5.40 2.51
CA LEU A 8 4.31 4.16 2.44
C LEU A 8 3.07 4.18 3.33
N GLN A 9 3.20 4.69 4.56
CA GLN A 9 2.06 4.81 5.48
C GLN A 9 1.02 5.83 4.98
N GLN A 10 1.47 6.95 4.41
CA GLN A 10 0.58 7.94 3.81
C GLN A 10 -0.17 7.37 2.60
N GLU A 11 0.54 6.70 1.70
CA GLU A 11 -0.03 6.02 0.52
C GLU A 11 -1.04 4.96 0.94
N ASN A 12 -0.74 4.17 1.99
CA ASN A 12 -1.70 3.20 2.51
C ASN A 12 -2.99 3.87 3.02
N ARG A 13 -2.88 4.92 3.83
CA ARG A 13 -4.05 5.67 4.33
C ARG A 13 -4.92 6.17 3.17
N LEU A 14 -4.29 6.77 2.16
CA LEU A 14 -4.99 7.27 0.98
C LEU A 14 -5.69 6.13 0.22
N SER A 15 -5.00 5.02 -0.03
CA SER A 15 -5.58 3.87 -0.73
C SER A 15 -6.77 3.26 0.02
N CYS A 16 -6.71 3.19 1.36
CA CYS A 16 -7.82 2.73 2.19
C CYS A 16 -9.01 3.69 2.13
N GLN A 17 -8.76 5.00 2.14
CA GLN A 17 -9.81 5.99 1.99
C GLN A 17 -10.51 5.86 0.63
N LEU A 18 -9.73 5.80 -0.46
CA LEU A 18 -10.26 5.61 -1.81
C LEU A 18 -11.07 4.32 -1.94
N ALA A 19 -10.59 3.21 -1.37
CA ALA A 19 -11.32 1.96 -1.39
C ALA A 19 -12.66 2.04 -0.64
N ARG A 20 -12.73 2.74 0.51
CA ARG A 20 -14.00 2.97 1.23
C ARG A 20 -14.96 3.87 0.45
N GLU A 21 -14.44 4.94 -0.15
CA GLU A 21 -15.22 5.81 -1.03
C GLU A 21 -15.81 5.02 -2.20
N LEU A 22 -15.01 4.15 -2.84
CA LEU A 22 -15.46 3.27 -3.91
C LEU A 22 -16.54 2.29 -3.46
N VAL A 23 -16.39 1.67 -2.30
CA VAL A 23 -17.45 0.79 -1.74
C VAL A 23 -18.75 1.57 -1.58
N SER A 24 -18.69 2.76 -0.97
CA SER A 24 -19.87 3.63 -0.80
C SER A 24 -20.50 4.04 -2.13
N LEU A 25 -19.68 4.40 -3.13
CA LEU A 25 -20.15 4.79 -4.46
C LEU A 25 -20.78 3.63 -5.25
N ILE A 26 -20.30 2.40 -5.04
CA ILE A 26 -20.90 1.20 -5.66
C ILE A 26 -22.21 0.84 -4.96
N GLU A 27 -22.27 0.98 -3.62
CA GLU A 27 -23.45 0.64 -2.83
C GLU A 27 -24.58 1.70 -2.93
N THR A 28 -24.29 2.92 -3.37
CA THR A 28 -25.27 4.02 -3.49
C THR A 28 -25.76 4.23 -4.93
N VAL A 29 -27.08 4.38 -5.11
CA VAL A 29 -27.74 4.66 -6.40
C VAL A 29 -28.02 6.17 -6.51
N PRO A 30 -27.82 6.85 -7.67
CA PRO A 30 -27.44 6.31 -8.98
C PRO A 30 -25.94 6.42 -9.27
N TYR A 31 -25.39 5.37 -9.90
CA TYR A 31 -23.97 5.24 -10.25
C TYR A 31 -23.45 6.47 -11.01
N GLN A 32 -22.59 7.24 -10.35
CA GLN A 32 -21.81 8.28 -10.99
C GLN A 32 -20.64 7.64 -11.75
N GLN A 33 -20.91 7.07 -12.93
CA GLN A 33 -19.95 6.25 -13.67
C GLN A 33 -18.59 6.94 -13.88
N THR A 34 -18.60 8.24 -14.21
CA THR A 34 -17.38 9.05 -14.34
C THR A 34 -16.62 9.16 -13.01
N THR A 35 -17.33 9.39 -11.90
CA THR A 35 -16.73 9.44 -10.55
C THR A 35 -16.16 8.08 -10.16
N LEU A 36 -16.87 6.99 -10.45
CA LEU A 36 -16.39 5.62 -10.19
C LEU A 36 -15.12 5.33 -10.99
N GLU A 37 -15.10 5.65 -12.28
CA GLU A 37 -13.94 5.45 -13.13
C GLU A 37 -12.73 6.24 -12.63
N LEU A 38 -12.92 7.52 -12.32
CA LEU A 38 -11.86 8.35 -11.77
C LEU A 38 -11.33 7.78 -10.45
N LYS A 39 -12.22 7.38 -9.53
CA LYS A 39 -11.84 6.83 -8.23
C LYS A 39 -11.13 5.48 -8.34
N LEU A 40 -11.52 4.64 -9.30
CA LEU A 40 -10.85 3.38 -9.59
C LEU A 40 -9.43 3.62 -10.12
N LEU A 41 -9.26 4.59 -11.03
CA LEU A 41 -7.95 4.98 -11.56
C LEU A 41 -7.07 5.63 -10.49
N GLU A 42 -7.63 6.47 -9.62
CA GLU A 42 -6.93 7.05 -8.45
C GLU A 42 -6.42 5.94 -7.52
N LEU A 43 -7.26 4.95 -7.22
CA LEU A 43 -6.85 3.80 -6.41
C LEU A 43 -5.73 3.01 -7.11
N LEU A 44 -5.85 2.75 -8.42
CA LEU A 44 -4.82 2.07 -9.19
C LEU A 44 -3.49 2.82 -9.14
N ALA A 45 -3.49 4.13 -9.42
CA ALA A 45 -2.29 4.96 -9.35
C ALA A 45 -1.67 4.92 -7.94
N CYS A 46 -2.48 5.03 -6.89
CA CYS A 46 -2.03 4.93 -5.50
C CYS A 46 -1.36 3.56 -5.23
N THR A 47 -1.94 2.47 -5.75
CA THR A 47 -1.38 1.12 -5.56
C THR A 47 -0.05 0.91 -6.29
N GLN A 48 0.11 1.53 -7.45
CA GLN A 48 1.35 1.51 -8.24
C GLN A 48 2.44 2.34 -7.56
N GLN A 49 2.09 3.52 -7.04
CA GLN A 49 3.00 4.33 -6.25
C GLN A 49 3.48 3.59 -4.99
N LYS A 50 2.57 2.91 -4.27
CA LYS A 50 2.94 2.08 -3.13
C LYS A 50 3.89 0.94 -3.49
N ASN A 51 3.71 0.31 -4.65
CA ASN A 51 4.66 -0.67 -5.18
C ASN A 51 6.04 -0.06 -5.44
N HIS A 52 6.10 1.14 -6.01
CA HIS A 52 7.37 1.85 -6.22
C HIS A 52 8.10 2.14 -4.91
N SER A 53 7.38 2.66 -3.92
CA SER A 53 7.92 2.93 -2.57
C SER A 53 8.42 1.65 -1.87
N LEU A 54 7.74 0.51 -2.06
CA LEU A 54 8.21 -0.79 -1.55
C LEU A 54 9.49 -1.26 -2.25
N ILE A 55 9.62 -1.07 -3.57
CA ILE A 55 10.85 -1.39 -4.30
C ILE A 55 12.03 -0.57 -3.78
N GLN A 56 11.83 0.74 -3.56
CA GLN A 56 12.86 1.59 -2.96
C GLN A 56 13.25 1.09 -1.56
N LEU A 57 12.28 0.66 -0.75
CA LEU A 57 12.56 0.10 0.57
C LEU A 57 13.35 -1.22 0.47
N MET A 58 13.03 -2.12 -0.47
CA MET A 58 13.77 -3.36 -0.71
C MET A 58 15.24 -3.09 -1.09
N GLN A 59 15.50 -2.09 -1.94
CA GLN A 59 16.87 -1.72 -2.34
C GLN A 59 17.72 -1.29 -1.14
N THR A 60 17.09 -0.71 -0.12
CA THR A 60 17.78 -0.32 1.13
C THR A 60 17.82 -1.43 2.19
N ARG A 61 17.03 -2.50 2.02
CA ARG A 61 16.85 -3.56 3.01
C ARG A 61 16.42 -4.89 2.36
N GLY A 62 17.32 -5.88 2.33
CA GLY A 62 17.01 -7.24 1.90
C GLY A 62 16.15 -8.01 2.91
N SER A 63 14.92 -7.55 3.13
CA SER A 63 13.97 -8.12 4.09
C SER A 63 12.86 -8.89 3.35
N THR A 64 12.70 -10.16 3.74
CA THR A 64 11.64 -11.06 3.23
C THR A 64 10.24 -10.49 3.48
N GLU A 65 10.08 -9.68 4.53
CA GLU A 65 8.82 -8.99 4.85
C GLU A 65 8.47 -7.92 3.83
N VAL A 66 9.47 -7.14 3.37
CA VAL A 66 9.26 -6.13 2.32
C VAL A 66 8.93 -6.80 1.00
N GLU A 67 9.62 -7.89 0.66
CA GLU A 67 9.33 -8.68 -0.54
C GLU A 67 7.91 -9.26 -0.52
N SER A 68 7.53 -9.89 0.59
CA SER A 68 6.17 -10.44 0.78
C SER A 68 5.11 -9.35 0.66
N GLN A 69 5.35 -8.17 1.25
CA GLN A 69 4.44 -7.03 1.15
C GLN A 69 4.35 -6.51 -0.28
N ARG A 70 5.48 -6.41 -0.99
CA ARG A 70 5.52 -6.01 -2.40
C ARG A 70 4.79 -6.99 -3.29
N GLN A 71 4.90 -8.30 -3.06
CA GLN A 71 4.20 -9.29 -3.85
C GLN A 71 2.68 -9.17 -3.71
N ARG A 72 2.18 -9.01 -2.47
CA ARG A 72 0.74 -8.78 -2.22
C ARG A 72 0.26 -7.51 -2.92
N GLN A 73 1.01 -6.42 -2.76
CA GLN A 73 0.65 -5.13 -3.35
C GLN A 73 0.67 -5.17 -4.89
N PHE A 74 1.59 -5.93 -5.47
CA PHE A 74 1.65 -6.16 -6.92
C PHE A 74 0.46 -6.97 -7.42
N GLN A 75 0.13 -8.08 -6.76
CA GLN A 75 -1.02 -8.92 -7.11
C GLN A 75 -2.33 -8.13 -7.06
N PHE A 76 -2.52 -7.32 -6.01
CA PHE A 76 -3.68 -6.44 -5.90
C PHE A 76 -3.75 -5.45 -7.07
N SER A 77 -2.64 -4.74 -7.35
CA SER A 77 -2.58 -3.74 -8.42
C SER A 77 -2.83 -4.35 -9.80
N GLN A 78 -2.27 -5.53 -10.08
CA GLN A 78 -2.54 -6.26 -11.32
C GLN A 78 -4.01 -6.64 -11.47
N ARG A 79 -4.60 -7.20 -10.40
CA ARG A 79 -6.00 -7.60 -10.42
C ARG A 79 -6.92 -6.39 -10.62
N LEU A 80 -6.66 -5.30 -9.90
CA LEU A 80 -7.41 -4.05 -10.03
C LEU A 80 -7.31 -3.50 -11.46
N SER A 81 -6.10 -3.44 -12.03
CA SER A 81 -5.87 -2.98 -13.40
C SER A 81 -6.67 -3.79 -14.42
N GLN A 82 -6.67 -5.12 -14.28
CA GLN A 82 -7.44 -6.01 -15.15
C GLN A 82 -8.95 -5.72 -15.06
N LEU A 83 -9.49 -5.64 -13.84
CA LEU A 83 -10.91 -5.35 -13.65
C LEU A 83 -11.31 -3.98 -14.21
N ILE A 84 -10.46 -2.95 -14.03
CA ILE A 84 -10.68 -1.62 -14.59
C ILE A 84 -10.73 -1.69 -16.11
N SER A 85 -9.74 -2.31 -16.74
CA SER A 85 -9.70 -2.48 -18.20
C SER A 85 -10.95 -3.20 -18.71
N ASP A 86 -11.32 -4.33 -18.09
CA ASP A 86 -12.48 -5.13 -18.50
C ASP A 86 -13.80 -4.34 -18.35
N TRP A 87 -13.93 -3.55 -17.28
CA TRP A 87 -15.11 -2.73 -17.03
C TRP A 87 -15.17 -1.49 -17.93
N GLN A 88 -14.05 -0.84 -18.23
CA GLN A 88 -14.00 0.29 -19.16
C GLN A 88 -14.45 -0.09 -20.57
N GLN A 89 -14.17 -1.33 -20.99
CA GLN A 89 -14.58 -1.86 -22.30
C GLN A 89 -16.07 -2.17 -22.38
N HIS A 90 -16.66 -2.78 -21.34
CA HIS A 90 -18.02 -3.33 -21.42
C HIS A 90 -19.07 -2.52 -20.64
N ARG A 91 -18.63 -1.69 -19.69
CA ARG A 91 -19.46 -0.86 -18.79
C ARG A 91 -20.57 -1.64 -18.09
N GLU A 92 -20.35 -2.92 -17.82
CA GLU A 92 -21.29 -3.79 -17.12
C GLU A 92 -21.33 -3.44 -15.63
N MET A 93 -22.40 -2.79 -15.18
CA MET A 93 -22.55 -2.39 -13.77
C MET A 93 -22.53 -3.58 -12.81
N ASN A 94 -23.05 -4.73 -13.22
CA ASN A 94 -23.02 -5.95 -12.42
C ASN A 94 -21.60 -6.39 -12.03
N LYS A 95 -20.58 -6.03 -12.82
CA LYS A 95 -19.16 -6.31 -12.48
C LYS A 95 -18.67 -5.49 -11.28
N LEU A 96 -19.26 -4.32 -11.02
CA LEU A 96 -18.94 -3.52 -9.83
C LEU A 96 -19.24 -4.31 -8.55
N ASP A 97 -20.44 -4.87 -8.46
CA ASP A 97 -20.85 -5.69 -7.30
C ASP A 97 -20.19 -7.08 -7.28
N GLN A 98 -20.05 -7.72 -8.44
CA GLN A 98 -19.56 -9.10 -8.51
C GLN A 98 -18.04 -9.22 -8.41
N GLN A 99 -17.28 -8.22 -8.86
CA GLN A 99 -15.83 -8.33 -9.00
C GLN A 99 -15.08 -7.24 -8.21
N PHE A 100 -15.49 -5.97 -8.32
CA PHE A 100 -14.82 -4.90 -7.59
C PHE A 100 -15.12 -4.95 -6.09
N MET A 101 -16.37 -5.15 -5.70
CA MET A 101 -16.75 -5.18 -4.29
C MET A 101 -16.00 -6.25 -3.47
N PRO A 102 -15.91 -7.52 -3.90
CA PRO A 102 -15.10 -8.52 -3.21
C PRO A 102 -13.63 -8.13 -3.11
N LEU A 103 -13.04 -7.58 -4.18
CA LEU A 103 -11.64 -7.15 -4.21
C LEU A 103 -11.39 -5.99 -3.22
N LEU A 104 -12.28 -4.99 -3.19
CA LEU A 104 -12.18 -3.84 -2.29
C LEU A 104 -12.37 -4.24 -0.82
N ARG A 105 -13.32 -5.14 -0.53
CA ARG A 105 -13.53 -5.67 0.83
C ARG A 105 -12.32 -6.48 1.31
N TYR A 106 -11.78 -7.35 0.47
CA TYR A 106 -10.53 -8.07 0.78
C TYR A 106 -9.37 -7.10 1.06
N TYR A 107 -9.23 -6.03 0.28
CA TYR A 107 -8.21 -5.01 0.50
C TYR A 107 -8.38 -4.32 1.86
N LEU A 108 -9.59 -3.89 2.18
CA LEU A 108 -9.89 -3.17 3.41
C LEU A 108 -9.80 -4.03 4.67
N CYS A 109 -10.11 -5.31 4.59
CA CYS A 109 -10.09 -6.20 5.75
C CYS A 109 -8.74 -6.91 5.90
N GLU A 110 -8.36 -7.72 4.92
CA GLU A 110 -7.23 -8.63 5.04
C GLU A 110 -5.91 -7.92 4.74
N SER A 111 -5.83 -7.22 3.60
CA SER A 111 -4.59 -6.52 3.22
C SER A 111 -4.20 -5.44 4.23
N GLN A 112 -5.17 -4.73 4.81
CA GLN A 112 -4.89 -3.73 5.84
C GLN A 112 -4.30 -4.34 7.11
N SER A 113 -4.79 -5.49 7.57
CA SER A 113 -4.27 -6.17 8.75
C SER A 113 -2.81 -6.62 8.57
N LEU A 114 -2.51 -7.19 7.38
CA LEU A 114 -1.17 -7.62 7.00
C LEU A 114 -0.21 -6.43 6.85
N GLU A 115 -0.70 -5.28 6.37
CA GLU A 115 0.07 -4.05 6.26
C GLU A 115 0.43 -3.43 7.61
N HIS A 116 -0.50 -3.40 8.57
CA HIS A 116 -0.16 -2.96 9.92
C HIS A 116 0.92 -3.84 10.55
N ALA A 117 0.77 -5.17 10.47
CA ALA A 117 1.77 -6.10 10.97
C ALA A 117 3.14 -5.92 10.28
N PHE A 118 3.14 -5.59 8.99
CA PHE A 118 4.35 -5.24 8.25
C PHE A 118 5.01 -3.96 8.80
N TYR A 119 4.24 -2.88 8.99
CA TYR A 119 4.78 -1.62 9.50
C TYR A 119 5.38 -1.77 10.90
N ASP A 120 4.69 -2.48 11.80
CA ASP A 120 5.17 -2.71 13.16
C ASP A 120 6.52 -3.44 13.16
N LYS A 121 6.66 -4.50 12.34
CA LYS A 121 7.92 -5.23 12.19
C LYS A 121 9.04 -4.35 11.65
N ILE A 122 8.78 -3.55 10.62
CA ILE A 122 9.79 -2.67 10.03
C ILE A 122 10.24 -1.59 11.01
N ILE A 123 9.30 -0.99 11.77
CA ILE A 123 9.60 0.00 12.81
C ILE A 123 10.48 -0.62 13.90
N GLN A 124 10.12 -1.81 14.41
CA GLN A 124 10.92 -2.50 15.42
C GLN A 124 12.35 -2.75 14.95
N GLN A 125 12.52 -3.26 13.73
CA GLN A 125 13.84 -3.49 13.14
C GLN A 125 14.63 -2.18 12.96
N ILE A 126 13.98 -1.05 12.62
CA ILE A 126 14.65 0.26 12.50
C ILE A 126 15.13 0.74 13.87
N SER A 127 14.30 0.60 14.91
CA SER A 127 14.65 1.00 16.28
C SER A 127 15.84 0.18 16.81
N GLN A 128 15.86 -1.12 16.55
CA GLN A 128 16.99 -1.99 16.93
C GLN A 128 18.28 -1.63 16.20
N ALA A 129 18.23 -1.34 14.89
CA ALA A 129 19.39 -0.92 14.12
C ALA A 129 19.93 0.45 14.56
N THR A 130 19.06 1.38 14.99
CA THR A 130 19.48 2.72 15.45
C THR A 130 20.14 2.65 16.84
N ASN A 131 19.71 1.73 17.71
CA ASN A 131 20.28 1.55 19.04
C ASN A 131 21.57 0.71 19.05
N ALA A 132 21.90 0.04 17.94
CA ALA A 132 23.08 -0.79 17.81
C ALA A 132 24.31 -0.04 17.28
N SER A 133 24.24 1.28 17.04
CA SER A 133 25.40 2.09 16.67
C SER A 133 26.16 2.43 17.95
N PRO A 134 27.34 1.82 18.24
CA PRO A 134 28.10 2.19 19.40
C PRO A 134 28.73 3.55 19.15
N ASP A 135 28.64 4.36 20.18
CA ASP A 135 29.32 5.62 20.38
C ASP A 135 30.85 5.42 20.32
N HIS A 136 31.42 5.34 19.12
CA HIS A 136 32.87 5.18 18.89
C HIS A 136 33.60 6.52 18.69
N SER A 137 33.13 7.60 19.32
CA SER A 137 33.78 8.91 19.23
C SER A 137 34.00 9.62 20.57
N GLN A 138 34.24 8.87 21.65
CA GLN A 138 34.74 9.43 22.91
C GLN A 138 35.84 8.56 23.55
N ARG A 139 36.89 8.21 22.79
CA ARG A 139 38.13 7.69 23.40
C ARG A 139 39.37 8.02 22.58
N ALA A 140 39.62 9.31 22.37
CA ALA A 140 40.95 9.81 22.09
C ALA A 140 41.13 11.13 22.82
N GLN A 141 42.26 11.27 23.52
CA GLN A 141 42.74 12.44 24.25
C GLN A 141 42.19 12.63 25.67
N ASN A 142 42.58 11.71 26.55
CA ASN A 142 43.10 12.08 27.86
C ASN A 142 44.18 11.05 28.23
N GLN A 143 45.39 11.27 27.71
CA GLN A 143 46.61 10.70 28.27
C GLN A 143 47.67 11.80 28.26
N THR A 144 47.93 12.30 29.47
CA THR A 144 49.18 12.84 30.03
C THR A 144 49.99 13.85 29.24
#